data_AF-A0A7S2RNQ4-F1
#
_entry.id   AF-A0A7S2RNQ4-F1
#
_cell.length_a   1.000
_cell.length_b   1.000
_cell.length_c   1.000
_cell.angle_alpha   90.00
_cell.angle_beta   90.00
_cell.angle_gamma   90.00
#
_symmetry.space_group_name_H-M   'P 1'
#
loop_
_entity.id
_entity.type
_entity.pdbx_description
1 polymer ?
#
loop_
_entity_poly.entity_id
_entity_poly.type
_entity_poly.pdbx_seq_one_letter_code
_entity_poly.pdbx_strand_id
1 'polypeptide(L)'
;GRLTERLAEAVLPRGSVVSLELDDKLAPATALKLFRYGEAVTVLHQSAIDSSRPLPRPCDVIVGSIPYYISTELCHRLLIQDFPPTWRTAVLLVQDEFACKVASSAGDAAYQ
;
A
#
# COMPACT_ATOMS: atom_id res chain seq x y z
N GLY A 1 -6.53 -9.37 6.36
CA GLY A 1 -6.16 -8.06 6.96
C GLY A 1 -5.90 -8.06 8.47
N ARG A 2 -4.79 -8.64 8.99
CA ARG A 2 -4.35 -8.38 10.38
C ARG A 2 -3.67 -7.01 10.52
N LEU A 3 -2.89 -6.62 9.51
CA LEU A 3 -2.28 -5.29 9.44
C LEU A 3 -3.34 -4.19 9.34
N THR A 4 -4.34 -4.36 8.46
CA THR A 4 -5.47 -3.42 8.29
C THR A 4 -6.21 -3.14 9.59
N GLU A 5 -6.46 -4.18 10.39
CA GLU A 5 -7.10 -4.07 11.72
C GLU A 5 -6.28 -3.20 12.68
N ARG A 6 -4.97 -3.45 12.76
CA ARG A 6 -4.06 -2.66 13.61
C ARG A 6 -3.94 -1.21 13.16
N LEU A 7 -3.95 -0.98 11.84
CA LEU A 7 -3.93 0.39 11.31
C LEU A 7 -5.23 1.13 11.65
N ALA A 8 -6.38 0.46 11.53
CA ALA A 8 -7.67 1.05 11.91
C ALA A 8 -7.68 1.45 13.38
N GLU A 9 -7.23 0.56 14.28
CA GLU A 9 -7.09 0.85 15.71
C GLU A 9 -6.15 2.02 15.99
N ALA A 10 -5.07 2.18 15.21
CA ALA A 10 -4.08 3.22 15.42
C ALA A 10 -4.52 4.61 14.95
N VAL A 11 -5.39 4.69 13.92
CA VAL A 11 -5.82 5.98 13.34
C VAL A 11 -7.16 6.46 13.88
N LEU A 12 -7.97 5.57 14.45
CA LEU A 12 -9.28 5.95 14.99
C LEU A 12 -9.17 6.75 16.30
N PRO A 13 -10.14 7.66 16.56
CA PRO A 13 -11.33 7.95 15.76
C PRO A 13 -11.12 8.98 14.64
N ARG A 14 -9.89 9.48 14.44
CA ARG A 14 -9.62 10.68 13.63
C ARG A 14 -9.25 10.40 12.17
N GLY A 15 -8.93 9.16 11.85
CA GLY A 15 -8.54 8.74 10.51
C GLY A 15 -9.33 7.53 10.03
N SER A 16 -9.04 7.14 8.79
CA SER A 16 -9.62 5.98 8.12
C SER A 16 -8.52 5.18 7.42
N VAL A 17 -8.84 3.94 7.07
CA VAL A 17 -7.96 3.02 6.35
C VAL A 17 -8.66 2.56 5.08
N VAL A 18 -7.98 2.72 3.95
CA VAL A 18 -8.39 2.09 2.68
C VAL A 18 -7.41 0.97 2.35
N SER A 19 -7.91 -0.25 2.28
CA SER A 19 -7.13 -1.44 1.96
C SER A 19 -7.40 -1.86 0.52
N LEU A 20 -6.36 -1.99 -0.30
CA LEU A 20 -6.45 -2.64 -1.61
C LEU A 20 -6.13 -4.11 -1.44
N GLU A 21 -6.99 -4.99 -1.93
CA GLU A 21 -6.81 -6.44 -1.92
C GLU A 21 -7.14 -7.00 -3.30
N LEU A 22 -6.29 -7.88 -3.85
CA LEU A 22 -6.51 -8.44 -5.19
C LEU A 22 -7.19 -9.82 -5.11
N ASP A 23 -6.97 -10.56 -4.03
CA ASP A 23 -7.48 -11.92 -3.91
C ASP A 23 -9.00 -11.93 -3.68
N ASP A 24 -9.73 -12.60 -4.58
CA ASP A 24 -11.19 -12.70 -4.61
C ASP A 24 -11.80 -13.33 -3.35
N LYS A 25 -11.03 -14.12 -2.60
CA LYS A 25 -11.48 -14.76 -1.36
C LYS A 25 -11.10 -13.91 -0.15
N LEU A 26 -9.90 -13.33 -0.14
CA LEU A 26 -9.41 -12.54 0.99
C LEU A 26 -10.06 -11.18 1.08
N ALA A 27 -10.42 -10.55 -0.05
CA ALA A 27 -11.10 -9.26 -0.07
C ALA A 27 -12.43 -9.29 0.70
N PRO A 28 -13.41 -10.16 0.34
CA PRO A 28 -14.68 -10.23 1.08
C PRO A 28 -14.50 -10.72 2.52
N ALA A 29 -13.59 -11.67 2.76
CA ALA A 29 -13.33 -12.16 4.12
C ALA A 29 -12.75 -11.06 5.03
N THR A 30 -11.84 -10.22 4.49
CA THR A 30 -11.27 -9.09 5.22
C THR A 30 -12.32 -8.00 5.45
N ALA A 31 -13.15 -7.69 4.45
CA ALA A 31 -14.25 -6.74 4.60
C ALA A 31 -15.24 -7.17 5.70
N LEU A 32 -15.65 -8.45 5.70
CA LEU A 32 -16.54 -9.00 6.72
C LEU A 32 -15.91 -8.92 8.13
N LYS A 33 -14.63 -9.29 8.25
CA LYS A 33 -13.90 -9.24 9.53
C LYS A 33 -13.84 -7.81 10.11
N LEU A 34 -13.68 -6.81 9.23
CA LEU A 34 -13.47 -5.41 9.61
C LEU A 34 -14.76 -4.58 9.59
N PHE A 35 -15.91 -5.20 9.32
CA PHE A 35 -17.21 -4.53 9.27
C PHE A 35 -17.52 -3.72 10.54
N ARG A 36 -17.05 -4.18 11.70
CA ARG A 36 -17.21 -3.49 13.00
C ARG A 36 -16.62 -2.07 13.05
N TYR A 37 -15.70 -1.73 12.15
CA TYR A 37 -15.11 -0.39 12.08
C TYR A 37 -15.96 0.59 11.24
N GLY A 38 -17.03 0.13 10.58
CA GLY A 38 -17.91 0.99 9.79
C GLY A 38 -17.17 1.74 8.68
N GLU A 39 -17.50 3.02 8.49
CA GLU A 39 -16.91 3.88 7.45
C GLU A 39 -15.41 4.18 7.66
N ALA A 40 -14.85 3.82 8.82
CA ALA A 40 -13.42 3.99 9.07
C ALA A 40 -12.54 3.03 8.27
N VAL A 41 -13.07 1.91 7.79
CA VAL A 41 -12.30 0.91 7.04
C VAL A 41 -13.01 0.53 5.76
N THR A 42 -12.37 0.84 4.63
CA THR A 42 -12.84 0.46 3.31
C THR A 42 -11.90 -0.59 2.72
N VAL A 43 -12.44 -1.73 2.31
CA VAL A 43 -11.69 -2.76 1.58
C VAL A 43 -12.11 -2.72 0.12
N LEU A 44 -11.18 -2.40 -0.76
CA LEU A 44 -11.39 -2.35 -2.20
C LEU A 44 -10.76 -3.59 -2.83
N HIS A 45 -11.59 -4.35 -3.56
CA HIS A 45 -11.12 -5.45 -4.37
C HIS A 45 -10.51 -4.89 -5.68
N GLN A 46 -9.20 -4.63 -5.64
CA GLN A 46 -8.47 -3.90 -6.68
C GLN A 46 -6.97 -4.21 -6.61
N SER A 47 -6.32 -4.30 -7.77
CA SER A 47 -4.87 -4.34 -7.88
C SER A 47 -4.24 -2.96 -7.65
N ALA A 48 -3.20 -2.90 -6.83
CA ALA A 48 -2.44 -1.67 -6.61
C ALA A 48 -1.64 -1.20 -7.86
N ILE A 49 -1.44 -2.08 -8.86
CA ILE A 49 -0.70 -1.76 -10.09
C ILE A 49 -1.58 -1.64 -11.34
N ASP A 50 -2.91 -1.80 -11.21
CA ASP A 50 -3.85 -1.58 -12.31
C ASP A 50 -3.92 -0.09 -12.68
N SER A 51 -3.26 0.30 -13.76
CA SER A 51 -3.17 1.69 -14.23
C SER A 51 -4.52 2.29 -14.66
N SER A 52 -5.53 1.45 -14.94
CA SER A 52 -6.87 1.92 -15.30
C SER A 52 -7.67 2.41 -14.10
N ARG A 53 -7.25 2.07 -12.87
CA ARG A 53 -7.92 2.45 -11.63
C ARG A 53 -7.00 3.29 -10.76
N PRO A 54 -7.32 4.56 -10.48
CA PRO A 54 -6.47 5.38 -9.62
C PRO A 54 -6.34 4.76 -8.22
N LEU A 55 -5.21 5.04 -7.58
CA LEU A 55 -5.04 4.71 -6.16
C LEU A 55 -5.95 5.62 -5.31
N PRO A 56 -6.48 5.14 -4.16
CA PRO A 56 -7.31 5.97 -3.29
C PRO A 56 -6.56 7.20 -2.77
N ARG A 57 -7.23 8.36 -2.82
CA ARG A 57 -6.67 9.67 -2.43
C ARG A 57 -7.76 10.57 -1.80
N PRO A 58 -7.37 11.58 -0.99
CA PRO A 58 -6.02 11.82 -0.47
C PRO A 58 -5.57 10.73 0.51
N CYS A 59 -4.26 10.54 0.69
CA CYS A 59 -3.72 9.63 1.70
C CYS A 59 -2.45 10.18 2.34
N ASP A 60 -2.34 10.15 3.66
CA ASP A 60 -1.15 10.65 4.36
C ASP A 60 -0.02 9.61 4.43
N VAL A 61 -0.38 8.33 4.60
CA VAL A 61 0.56 7.24 4.85
C VAL A 61 0.16 6.02 4.04
N ILE A 62 1.17 5.39 3.43
CA ILE A 62 1.03 4.13 2.68
C ILE A 62 1.74 3.04 3.45
N VAL A 63 1.06 1.92 3.69
CA VAL A 63 1.64 0.75 4.36
C VAL A 63 1.28 -0.49 3.58
N GLY A 64 2.25 -1.33 3.25
CA GLY A 64 1.99 -2.54 2.48
C GLY A 64 3.11 -3.57 2.57
N SER A 65 2.74 -4.83 2.39
CA SER A 65 3.68 -5.91 2.11
C SER A 65 3.60 -6.23 0.63
N ILE A 66 4.67 -5.99 -0.11
CA ILE A 66 4.67 -6.04 -1.56
C ILE A 66 5.38 -7.32 -2.02
N PRO A 67 4.72 -8.17 -2.82
CA PRO A 67 5.38 -9.26 -3.52
C PRO A 67 6.47 -8.74 -4.46
N TYR A 68 7.55 -9.50 -4.61
CA TYR A 68 8.69 -9.09 -5.44
C TYR A 68 8.29 -8.69 -6.86
N TYR A 69 7.44 -9.49 -7.52
CA TYR A 69 7.07 -9.33 -8.92
C TYR A 69 6.31 -8.04 -9.25
N ILE A 70 5.78 -7.31 -8.26
CA ILE A 70 5.12 -6.01 -8.46
C ILE A 70 5.85 -4.84 -7.80
N SER A 71 6.99 -5.08 -7.13
CA SER A 71 7.65 -4.07 -6.30
C SER A 71 8.10 -2.85 -7.10
N THR A 72 8.79 -3.06 -8.23
CA THR A 72 9.22 -1.96 -9.11
C THR A 72 8.05 -1.14 -9.64
N GLU A 73 7.05 -1.82 -10.22
CA GLU A 73 5.89 -1.16 -10.82
C GLU A 73 5.09 -0.34 -9.80
N LEU A 74 4.87 -0.91 -8.61
CA LEU A 74 4.17 -0.21 -7.54
C LEU A 74 4.97 1.01 -7.06
N CYS A 75 6.28 0.88 -6.85
CA CYS A 75 7.13 2.01 -6.45
C CYS A 75 7.12 3.12 -7.51
N HIS A 76 7.28 2.79 -8.79
CA HIS A 76 7.19 3.75 -9.89
C HIS A 76 5.83 4.46 -9.89
N ARG A 77 4.75 3.68 -9.79
CA ARG A 77 3.40 4.22 -9.76
C ARG A 77 3.18 5.18 -8.58
N LEU A 78 3.65 4.84 -7.37
CA LEU A 78 3.52 5.69 -6.19
C LEU A 78 4.25 7.03 -6.32
N LEU A 79 5.38 7.05 -7.03
CA LEU A 79 6.21 8.25 -7.23
C LEU A 79 5.74 9.11 -8.41
N ILE A 80 5.24 8.49 -9.48
CA ILE A 80 4.91 9.16 -10.75
C ILE A 80 3.43 9.59 -10.79
N GLN A 81 2.52 8.76 -10.29
CA GLN A 81 1.08 9.03 -10.42
C GLN A 81 0.66 10.32 -9.69
N ASP A 82 1.37 10.67 -8.63
CA ASP A 82 1.19 11.92 -7.89
C ASP A 82 2.52 12.65 -7.83
N PHE A 83 2.82 13.49 -8.81
CA PHE A 83 3.96 14.39 -8.75
C PHE A 83 3.48 15.84 -8.64
N PRO A 84 3.66 16.50 -7.48
CA PRO A 84 4.31 16.01 -6.27
C PRO A 84 3.44 15.01 -5.46
N PRO A 85 4.06 14.07 -4.71
CA PRO A 85 3.32 13.13 -3.88
C PRO A 85 2.44 13.83 -2.85
N THR A 86 1.18 13.41 -2.74
CA THR A 86 0.25 13.88 -1.69
C THR A 86 0.43 13.15 -0.36
N TRP A 87 1.13 12.01 -0.38
CA TRP A 87 1.46 11.22 0.80
C TRP A 87 2.77 11.69 1.44
N ARG A 88 2.85 11.59 2.76
CA ARG A 88 4.02 11.98 3.56
C ARG A 88 5.00 10.83 3.77
N THR A 89 4.51 9.60 3.86
CA THR A 89 5.34 8.44 4.21
C THR A 89 4.82 7.16 3.57
N ALA A 90 5.73 6.34 3.05
CA ALA A 90 5.46 4.97 2.62
C ALA A 90 6.33 3.99 3.41
N VAL A 91 5.70 3.01 4.07
CA VAL A 91 6.38 1.92 4.80
C VAL A 91 6.05 0.61 4.10
N LEU A 92 7.03 0.10 3.36
CA LEU A 92 6.86 -1.04 2.46
C LEU A 92 7.72 -2.21 2.92
N LEU A 93 7.10 -3.35 3.19
CA LEU A 93 7.82 -4.61 3.36
C LEU A 93 8.06 -5.21 1.97
N VAL A 94 9.33 -5.35 1.61
CA VAL A 94 9.81 -5.84 0.30
C VAL A 94 10.90 -6.88 0.50
N GLN A 95 11.33 -7.54 -0.57
CA GLN A 95 12.49 -8.44 -0.51
C GLN A 95 13.80 -7.66 -0.33
N ASP A 96 14.77 -8.30 0.32
CA ASP A 96 16.05 -7.70 0.68
C ASP A 96 16.82 -7.11 -0.51
N GLU A 97 16.94 -7.87 -1.62
CA GLU A 97 17.59 -7.40 -2.85
C GLU A 97 16.95 -6.11 -3.38
N PHE A 98 15.61 -6.06 -3.40
CA PHE A 98 14.87 -4.89 -3.85
C PHE A 98 15.07 -3.71 -2.90
N ALA A 99 15.04 -3.93 -1.58
CA ALA A 99 15.34 -2.89 -0.59
C ALA A 99 16.76 -2.33 -0.77
N CYS A 100 17.75 -3.20 -0.93
CA CYS A 100 19.14 -2.82 -1.17
C CYS A 100 19.28 -2.00 -2.46
N LYS A 101 18.60 -2.41 -3.54
CA LYS A 101 18.57 -1.66 -4.80
C LYS A 101 18.00 -0.25 -4.61
N VAL A 102 16.82 -0.12 -3.97
CA VAL A 102 16.18 1.19 -3.76
C VAL A 102 17.02 2.11 -2.86
N ALA A 103 17.75 1.55 -1.89
CA ALA A 103 18.59 2.30 -0.97
C ALA A 103 20.01 2.59 -1.48
N SER A 104 20.39 2.02 -2.63
CA SER A 104 21.75 2.12 -3.16
C SER A 104 22.12 3.53 -3.60
N SER A 105 23.40 3.87 -3.46
CA SER A 105 23.99 5.12 -3.93
C SER A 105 24.72 4.92 -5.25
N ALA A 106 24.94 6.01 -6.00
CA ALA A 106 25.71 5.96 -7.23
C ALA A 106 27.11 5.37 -6.96
N GLY A 107 27.45 4.27 -7.64
CA GLY A 107 28.70 3.53 -7.46
C GLY A 107 28.56 2.20 -6.72
N ASP A 108 27.43 1.95 -6.06
CA ASP A 108 27.14 0.65 -5.45
C ASP A 108 26.82 -0.40 -6.52
N ALA A 109 27.19 -1.66 -6.27
CA ALA A 109 26.91 -2.76 -7.20
C ALA A 109 25.40 -2.98 -7.44
N ALA A 110 24.56 -2.55 -6.50
CA ALA A 110 23.10 -2.65 -6.58
C ALA A 110 22.43 -1.43 -7.24
N TYR A 111 23.19 -0.39 -7.61
CA TYR A 111 22.65 0.83 -8.22
C TYR A 111 22.25 0.59 -9.68
N GLN A 112 20.97 0.77 -10.00
CA GLN A 112 20.38 0.57 -11.33
C GLN A 112 19.34 1.63 -11.66
#